data_AF-A6HB37-F1
#
_entry.id   AF-A6HB37-F1
#
_cell.length_a   1.000
_cell.length_b   1.000
_cell.length_c   1.000
_cell.angle_alpha   90.00
_cell.angle_beta   90.00
_cell.angle_gamma   90.00
#
_symmetry.space_group_name_H-M   'P 1'
#
loop_
_entity.id
_entity.type
_entity.pdbx_description
1 polymer ?
#
loop_
_entity_poly.entity_id
_entity_poly.type
_entity_poly.pdbx_seq_one_letter_code
_entity_poly.pdbx_strand_id
1 'polypeptide(L)' 'MDESNLRDLNRKSNQVKNCKAKIELLGSYDPQKQLIIEDPYYGNDSDFEVVYQQCLRCCKAFLEKTH' A
#
# COMPACT_ATOMS: atom_id res chain seq x y z
N MET A 1 -2.29 -2.40 0.98
CA MET A 1 -2.30 -1.71 2.29
C MET A 1 -1.57 -2.55 3.30
N ASP A 2 -1.89 -3.85 3.33
CA ASP A 2 -1.28 -4.84 4.21
C ASP A 2 -0.78 -6.09 3.44
N GLU A 3 -0.20 -7.04 4.17
CA GLU A 3 0.30 -8.31 3.65
C GLU A 3 -0.80 -9.25 3.14
N SER A 4 -2.00 -9.17 3.71
CA SER A 4 -3.15 -9.99 3.28
C SER A 4 -3.55 -9.61 1.85
N ASN A 5 -3.64 -8.31 1.56
CA ASN A 5 -3.90 -7.82 0.20
C ASN A 5 -2.79 -8.27 -0.75
N LEU A 6 -1.52 -8.16 -0.34
CA LEU A 6 -0.38 -8.53 -1.17
C LEU A 6 -0.42 -10.02 -1.53
N ARG A 7 -0.68 -10.88 -0.54
CA ARG A 7 -0.81 -12.33 -0.76
C ARG A 7 -1.97 -12.65 -1.71
N ASP A 8 -3.12 -12.00 -1.53
CA ASP A 8 -4.28 -12.23 -2.40
C ASP A 8 -4.06 -11.75 -3.83
N LEU A 9 -3.43 -10.59 -4.02
CA LEU A 9 -3.09 -10.08 -5.35
C LEU A 9 -2.06 -10.96 -6.05
N ASN A 10 -1.04 -11.46 -5.33
CA ASN A 10 -0.07 -12.41 -5.88
C ASN A 10 -0.71 -13.76 -6.25
N ARG A 11 -1.65 -14.26 -5.45
CA ARG A 11 -2.43 -15.45 -5.81
C ARG A 11 -3.22 -15.22 -7.10
N LYS A 12 -3.87 -14.07 -7.24
CA LYS A 12 -4.64 -13.70 -8.44
C LYS A 12 -3.75 -13.46 -9.66
N SER A 13 -2.57 -12.86 -9.50
CA SER A 13 -1.65 -12.61 -10.61
C SER A 13 -1.13 -13.90 -11.24
N ASN A 14 -0.87 -14.93 -10.43
CA ASN A 14 -0.46 -16.26 -10.89
C ASN A 14 -1.53 -16.97 -11.74
N GLN A 15 -2.79 -16.52 -11.70
CA GLN A 15 -3.88 -17.07 -12.51
C GLN A 15 -3.98 -16.40 -13.90
N VAL A 16 -3.18 -15.36 -14.17
CA VAL A 16 -3.21 -14.58 -15.40
C VAL A 16 -1.88 -14.74 -16.15
N LYS A 17 -1.93 -15.11 -17.43
CA LYS A 17 -0.72 -15.42 -18.22
C LYS A 17 0.26 -14.25 -18.38
N ASN A 18 -0.24 -13.02 -18.49
CA ASN A 18 0.56 -11.84 -18.82
C ASN A 18 0.37 -10.72 -17.80
N CYS A 19 0.67 -10.97 -16.53
CA CYS A 19 0.62 -9.93 -15.50
C CYS A 19 1.77 -8.94 -15.71
N LYS A 20 1.47 -7.73 -16.23
CA LYS A 20 2.45 -6.66 -16.47
C LYS A 20 2.64 -5.75 -15.25
N ALA A 21 1.74 -5.81 -14.27
CA ALA A 21 1.74 -4.95 -13.10
C ALA A 21 2.77 -5.41 -12.08
N LYS A 22 3.51 -4.46 -11.49
CA LYS A 22 4.36 -4.71 -10.33
C LYS A 22 3.51 -4.60 -9.06
N ILE A 23 3.47 -5.66 -8.26
CA ILE A 23 2.63 -5.74 -7.05
C ILE A 23 3.51 -5.51 -5.82
N GLU A 24 3.27 -4.42 -5.09
CA GLU A 24 4.06 -3.99 -3.93
C GLU A 24 3.16 -3.40 -2.83
N LEU A 25 3.68 -3.28 -1.61
CA LEU A 25 3.01 -2.55 -0.54
C LEU A 25 3.21 -1.06 -0.72
N LEU A 26 2.14 -0.28 -0.59
CA LEU A 26 2.23 1.18 -0.66
C LEU A 26 3.16 1.74 0.44
N GLY A 27 3.08 1.21 1.66
CA GLY A 27 3.95 1.61 2.77
C GLY A 27 5.44 1.31 2.56
N SER A 28 5.81 0.50 1.55
CA SER A 28 7.23 0.33 1.17
C SER A 28 7.86 1.60 0.61
N TYR A 29 7.02 2.56 0.20
CA TYR A 29 7.42 3.88 -0.27
C TYR A 29 7.41 4.94 0.84
N ASP A 30 7.00 4.61 2.07
CA ASP A 30 6.98 5.59 3.16
C ASP A 30 8.42 5.95 3.60
N PRO A 31 8.84 7.23 3.53
CA PRO A 31 10.13 7.66 4.07
C PRO A 31 10.26 7.39 5.58
N GLN A 32 9.15 7.32 6.30
CA GLN A 32 9.12 7.00 7.73
C GLN A 32 9.14 5.49 8.03
N LYS A 33 9.19 4.65 6.99
CA LYS A 33 9.26 3.18 7.09
C LYS A 33 8.03 2.54 7.77
N GLN A 34 6.86 3.18 7.70
CA GLN A 34 5.60 2.53 8.10
C GLN A 34 5.11 1.65 6.94
N LEU A 35 5.44 0.36 7.02
CA LEU A 35 5.22 -0.58 5.92
C LEU A 35 3.74 -0.96 5.73
N ILE A 36 3.00 -1.09 6.83
CA ILE A 36 1.60 -1.51 6.86
C ILE A 36 0.72 -0.28 7.05
N ILE A 37 -0.25 -0.13 6.16
CA ILE A 37 -1.35 0.81 6.30
C ILE A 37 -2.52 0.02 6.88
N GLU A 38 -2.74 0.18 8.19
CA GLU A 38 -3.76 -0.56 8.94
C GLU A 38 -5.18 -0.22 8.47
N ASP A 39 -6.08 -1.19 8.57
CA ASP A 39 -7.49 -1.00 8.21
C ASP A 39 -8.20 -0.21 9.33
N PRO A 40 -8.70 1.02 9.06
CA PRO A 40 -9.33 1.85 10.07
C PRO A 40 -10.81 1.50 10.32
N TYR A 41 -11.36 0.46 9.68
CA TYR A 41 -12.81 0.14 9.69
C TYR A 41 -13.42 0.01 11.09
N TYR A 42 -12.67 -0.52 12.06
CA TYR A 42 -13.10 -0.65 13.46
C TYR A 42 -12.45 0.39 14.39
N GLY A 43 -11.76 1.38 13.81
CA GLY A 43 -11.11 2.47 14.53
C GLY A 43 -12.02 3.69 14.72
N ASN A 44 -11.38 4.84 14.92
CA ASN A 44 -12.01 6.15 15.06
C ASN A 44 -11.45 7.14 14.02
N ASP A 45 -11.96 8.37 13.98
CA ASP A 45 -11.55 9.39 13.00
C ASP A 45 -10.02 9.64 12.97
N SER A 46 -9.33 9.51 14.11
CA SER A 46 -7.87 9.66 14.16
C SER A 46 -7.14 8.56 13.40
N ASP A 47 -7.69 7.34 13.36
CA ASP A 47 -7.11 6.22 12.62
C ASP A 47 -7.21 6.46 11.11
N PHE A 48 -8.33 7.04 10.65
CA PHE A 48 -8.47 7.48 9.26
C PHE A 48 -7.49 8.60 8.90
N GLU A 49 -7.23 9.55 9.81
CA GLU A 49 -6.23 10.59 9.61
C GLU A 49 -4.81 10.01 9.51
N VAL A 50 -4.46 9.01 10.32
CA VAL A 50 -3.18 8.30 10.22
C VAL A 50 -3.03 7.63 8.85
N VAL A 51 -4.08 6.95 8.36
CA VAL A 51 -4.10 6.33 7.03
C VAL A 51 -3.93 7.38 5.93
N TYR A 52 -4.62 8.52 6.03
CA TYR A 52 -4.49 9.63 5.09
C TYR A 52 -3.04 10.15 5.03
N GLN A 53 -2.42 10.43 6.18
CA GLN A 53 -1.05 10.94 6.24
C GLN A 53 -0.03 9.92 5.68
N GLN A 54 -0.21 8.63 5.97
CA GLN A 54 0.61 7.57 5.38
C GLN A 54 0.47 7.53 3.86
N CYS A 55 -0.77 7.54 3.34
CA CYS A 55 -1.02 7.57 1.90
C CYS A 55 -0.36 8.77 1.24
N LEU A 56 -0.47 9.96 1.84
CA LEU A 56 0.11 11.18 1.30
C LEU A 56 1.63 11.09 1.16
N ARG A 57 2.34 10.57 2.17
CA ARG A 57 3.80 10.39 2.12
C ARG A 57 4.20 9.35 1.08
N CYS A 58 3.55 8.19 1.10
CA CYS A 58 3.86 7.10 0.18
C CYS A 58 3.63 7.49 -1.27
N CYS A 59 2.51 8.15 -1.58
CA CYS A 59 2.18 8.59 -2.94
C CYS A 59 3.16 9.64 -3.47
N LYS A 60 3.61 10.58 -2.62
CA LYS A 60 4.65 11.56 -3.00
C LYS A 60 5.96 10.87 -3.35
N ALA A 61 6.46 10.01 -2.47
CA ALA A 61 7.70 9.27 -2.68
C ALA A 61 7.63 8.29 -3.88
N PHE A 62 6.46 7.66 -4.09
CA PHE A 62 6.22 6.81 -5.25
C PHE A 62 6.33 7.60 -6.56
N LEU A 63 5.67 8.77 -6.63
CA LEU A 63 5.69 9.63 -7.81
C LEU A 63 7.10 10.15 -8.12
N GLU A 64 7.83 10.58 -7.10
CA GLU A 64 9.22 11.04 -7.24
C GLU A 64 10.16 9.95 -7.79
N LYS A 65 9.92 8.68 -7.46
CA LYS A 65 10.76 7.54 -7.87
C LYS A 65 10.43 7.00 -9.27
N THR A 66 9.24 7.31 -9.79
CA THR A 66 8.80 6.85 -11.12
C THR A 66 9.05 7.86 -12.24
N HIS A 67 9.58 9.04 -11.91
CA HIS A 67 10.18 10.00 -12.83
C HIS A 67 11.70 9.84 -12.88
#